data_AF-A0A3D4X8R9-F1
#
_entry.id   AF-A0A3D4X8R9-F1
#
_cell.length_a   1.000
_cell.length_b   1.000
_cell.length_c   1.000
_cell.angle_alpha   90.00
_cell.angle_beta   90.00
_cell.angle_gamma   90.00
#
_symmetry.space_group_name_H-M   'P 1'
#
loop_
_entity.id
_entity.type
_entity.pdbx_description
1 polymer ?
#
loop_
_entity_poly.entity_id
_entity_poly.type
_entity_poly.pdbx_seq_one_letter_code
_entity_poly.pdbx_strand_id
1 'polypeptide(L)'
;PAEKPTEPKEDLERNTILLNDKIKAVFSGSKIKVTWGKVSGATGYEIYGEQCGKTIKLVKSVKGSKNTSYALSKIGKKKISSKNVYKIKVYAYRTVKGKKQIIGSSLALHIAGKDKKGYTNAGSIKVSASKLTVKKGTTKKIKARTVKQDTKKKLFPRKHVATYRYYSTNKSVATVSENGKVKGRKKGTCTIYVVAANGVKKGVKITVK
;
A
#
# COMPACT_ATOMS: atom_id res chain seq x y z
N PRO A 1 -5.53 -36.29 -1.90
CA PRO A 1 -4.69 -35.06 -1.92
C PRO A 1 -5.18 -34.05 -0.87
N ALA A 2 -4.45 -33.85 0.22
CA ALA A 2 -4.83 -32.85 1.22
C ALA A 2 -4.77 -31.45 0.58
N GLU A 3 -5.94 -30.82 0.44
CA GLU A 3 -6.12 -29.47 -0.06
C GLU A 3 -5.18 -28.54 0.72
N LYS A 4 -4.33 -27.77 0.03
CA LYS A 4 -3.46 -26.79 0.69
C LYS A 4 -4.39 -25.82 1.44
N PRO A 5 -4.30 -25.67 2.77
CA PRO A 5 -5.18 -24.74 3.47
C PRO A 5 -5.00 -23.35 2.87
N THR A 6 -6.03 -22.84 2.21
CA THR A 6 -6.09 -21.47 1.73
C THR A 6 -6.45 -20.60 2.92
N GLU A 7 -5.76 -19.47 3.09
CA GLU A 7 -6.09 -18.55 4.17
C GLU A 7 -7.54 -18.06 3.99
N PRO A 8 -8.40 -18.08 5.03
CA PRO A 8 -9.75 -17.57 4.92
C PRO A 8 -9.78 -16.15 4.34
N LYS A 9 -10.76 -15.86 3.49
CA LYS A 9 -10.85 -14.58 2.76
C LYS A 9 -10.82 -13.36 3.70
N GLU A 10 -11.46 -13.48 4.87
CA GLU A 10 -11.49 -12.43 5.89
C GLU A 10 -10.12 -12.18 6.54
N ASP A 11 -9.37 -13.26 6.81
CA ASP A 11 -8.01 -13.17 7.34
C ASP A 11 -7.05 -12.57 6.31
N LEU A 12 -7.17 -12.96 5.04
CA LEU A 12 -6.40 -12.36 3.95
C LEU A 12 -6.66 -10.84 3.83
N GLU A 13 -7.91 -10.42 3.97
CA GLU A 13 -8.29 -9.02 3.97
C GLU A 13 -7.72 -8.26 5.17
N ARG A 14 -7.87 -8.81 6.39
CA ARG A 14 -7.31 -8.24 7.61
C ARG A 14 -5.79 -8.10 7.52
N ASN A 15 -5.11 -9.15 7.07
CA ASN A 15 -3.66 -9.16 6.89
C ASN A 15 -3.21 -8.17 5.82
N THR A 16 -3.98 -8.02 4.74
CA THR A 16 -3.76 -7.00 3.71
C THR A 16 -3.88 -5.58 4.30
N ILE A 17 -4.87 -5.32 5.16
CA ILE A 17 -5.01 -4.03 5.85
C ILE A 17 -3.80 -3.76 6.76
N LEU A 18 -3.39 -4.75 7.57
CA LEU A 18 -2.22 -4.66 8.46
C LEU A 18 -0.94 -4.40 7.68
N LEU A 19 -0.71 -5.13 6.59
CA LEU A 19 0.46 -4.95 5.74
C LEU A 19 0.53 -3.55 5.13
N ASN A 20 -0.64 -3.00 4.75
CA ASN A 20 -0.76 -1.64 4.23
C ASN A 20 -0.64 -0.54 5.30
N ASP A 21 -0.61 -0.87 6.59
CA ASP A 21 -0.53 0.13 7.64
C ASP A 21 0.80 0.92 7.63
N LYS A 22 1.90 0.31 7.21
CA LYS A 22 3.19 1.01 7.06
C LYS A 22 3.77 0.90 5.66
N ILE A 23 2.93 0.57 4.66
CA ILE A 23 3.38 0.40 3.28
C ILE A 23 3.85 1.73 2.71
N LYS A 24 5.13 1.82 2.36
CA LYS A 24 5.73 3.04 1.79
C LYS A 24 7.00 2.68 1.04
N ALA A 25 7.23 3.33 -0.09
CA ALA A 25 8.49 3.31 -0.81
C ALA A 25 9.10 4.71 -0.81
N VAL A 26 10.40 4.78 -0.53
CA VAL A 26 11.20 6.00 -0.61
C VAL A 26 12.55 5.70 -1.25
N PHE A 27 13.07 6.60 -2.06
CA PHE A 27 14.47 6.54 -2.46
C PHE A 27 15.36 6.88 -1.27
N SER A 28 16.43 6.11 -1.09
CA SER A 28 17.49 6.31 -0.09
C SER A 28 18.81 6.10 -0.82
N GLY A 29 19.41 7.21 -1.28
CA GLY A 29 20.52 7.19 -2.22
C GLY A 29 20.17 6.44 -3.52
N SER A 30 20.98 5.46 -3.87
CA SER A 30 20.80 4.57 -5.03
C SER A 30 19.90 3.36 -4.76
N LYS A 31 19.22 3.31 -3.61
CA LYS A 31 18.32 2.22 -3.21
C LYS A 31 16.89 2.71 -3.08
N ILE A 32 15.94 1.79 -3.18
CA ILE A 32 14.55 2.04 -2.77
C ILE A 32 14.31 1.32 -1.45
N LYS A 33 14.09 2.07 -0.38
CA LYS A 33 13.62 1.52 0.90
C LYS A 33 12.12 1.34 0.84
N VAL A 34 11.65 0.12 1.03
CA VAL A 34 10.25 -0.21 1.21
C VAL A 34 10.02 -0.67 2.64
N THR A 35 8.97 -0.13 3.27
CA THR A 35 8.49 -0.54 4.60
C THR A 35 7.09 -1.10 4.46
N TRP A 36 6.66 -1.93 5.40
CA TRP A 36 5.30 -2.49 5.46
C TRP A 36 4.89 -2.72 6.91
N GLY A 37 3.60 -2.97 7.15
CA GLY A 37 3.11 -3.29 8.50
C GLY A 37 3.37 -4.74 8.88
N LYS A 38 3.52 -5.01 10.18
CA LYS A 38 3.66 -6.37 10.71
C LYS A 38 2.34 -7.12 10.52
N VAL A 39 2.40 -8.33 9.98
CA VAL A 39 1.25 -9.24 9.87
C VAL A 39 1.38 -10.35 10.91
N SER A 40 0.33 -10.57 11.70
CA SER A 40 0.30 -11.67 12.67
C SER A 40 0.27 -13.01 11.95
N GLY A 41 0.95 -14.03 12.49
CA GLY A 41 1.06 -15.35 11.84
C GLY A 41 1.99 -15.41 10.62
N ALA A 42 2.57 -14.29 10.18
CA ALA A 42 3.58 -14.29 9.12
C ALA A 42 4.91 -14.85 9.62
N THR A 43 5.49 -15.79 8.88
CA THR A 43 6.88 -16.24 9.10
C THR A 43 7.89 -15.40 8.32
N GLY A 44 7.44 -14.52 7.43
CA GLY A 44 8.30 -13.61 6.68
C GLY A 44 7.53 -12.87 5.57
N TYR A 45 8.30 -12.19 4.71
CA TYR A 45 7.75 -11.41 3.60
C TYR A 45 8.53 -11.62 2.30
N GLU A 46 7.85 -11.53 1.18
CA GLU A 46 8.46 -11.50 -0.14
C GLU A 46 8.27 -10.14 -0.79
N ILE A 47 9.36 -9.55 -1.25
CA ILE A 47 9.39 -8.25 -1.91
C ILE A 47 9.60 -8.50 -3.39
N TYR A 48 8.62 -8.08 -4.18
CA TYR A 48 8.64 -8.13 -5.63
C TYR A 48 8.82 -6.73 -6.20
N GLY A 49 9.54 -6.62 -7.32
CA GLY A 49 9.80 -5.34 -7.96
C GLY A 49 9.98 -5.46 -9.47
N GLU A 50 9.63 -4.38 -10.17
CA GLU A 50 9.93 -4.15 -11.59
C GLU A 50 10.31 -2.67 -11.81
N GLN A 51 11.06 -2.42 -12.89
CA GLN A 51 10.92 -1.14 -13.57
C GLN A 51 9.55 -1.11 -14.26
N CYS A 52 8.77 -0.05 -14.08
CA CYS A 52 7.41 0.02 -14.63
C CYS A 52 7.40 -0.27 -16.14
N GLY A 53 6.49 -1.15 -16.57
CA GLY A 53 6.40 -1.62 -17.96
C GLY A 53 7.33 -2.80 -18.30
N LYS A 54 8.00 -3.38 -17.32
CA LYS A 54 8.77 -4.63 -17.45
C LYS A 54 8.13 -5.72 -16.59
N THR A 55 8.69 -6.93 -16.63
CA THR A 55 8.23 -8.06 -15.81
C THR A 55 8.63 -7.90 -14.34
N ILE A 56 7.67 -8.12 -13.45
CA ILE A 56 7.89 -8.19 -12.00
C ILE A 56 8.71 -9.41 -11.61
N LYS A 57 9.67 -9.23 -10.69
CA LYS A 57 10.57 -10.28 -10.20
C LYS A 57 10.60 -10.30 -8.68
N LEU A 58 10.78 -11.48 -8.10
CA LEU A 58 11.15 -11.60 -6.70
C LEU A 58 12.51 -10.93 -6.49
N VAL A 59 12.57 -9.95 -5.59
CA VAL A 59 13.80 -9.24 -5.24
C VAL A 59 14.41 -9.85 -3.99
N LYS A 60 13.60 -10.12 -2.97
CA LYS A 60 14.07 -10.69 -1.71
C LYS A 60 12.94 -11.42 -0.98
N SER A 61 13.27 -12.57 -0.40
CA SER A 61 12.49 -13.17 0.67
C SER A 61 13.18 -12.85 2.00
N VAL A 62 12.48 -12.17 2.91
CA VAL A 62 12.94 -11.88 4.26
C VAL A 62 12.24 -12.82 5.24
N LYS A 63 12.99 -13.44 6.14
CA LYS A 63 12.47 -14.33 7.19
C LYS A 63 12.17 -13.51 8.45
N GLY A 64 11.22 -13.94 9.27
CA GLY A 64 10.85 -13.33 10.54
C GLY A 64 9.76 -12.26 10.43
N SER A 65 8.73 -12.37 11.28
CA SER A 65 7.56 -11.46 11.28
C SER A 65 7.93 -10.01 11.60
N LYS A 66 8.99 -9.80 12.39
CA LYS A 66 9.46 -8.48 12.87
C LYS A 66 10.23 -7.71 11.79
N ASN A 67 10.68 -8.38 10.72
CA ASN A 67 11.44 -7.74 9.64
C ASN A 67 10.48 -7.05 8.67
N THR A 68 10.20 -5.77 8.93
CA THR A 68 9.17 -5.00 8.20
C THR A 68 9.73 -3.91 7.28
N SER A 69 10.97 -4.06 6.84
CA SER A 69 11.57 -3.18 5.84
C SER A 69 12.66 -3.87 5.02
N TYR A 70 12.89 -3.38 3.81
CA TYR A 70 14.00 -3.81 2.96
C TYR A 70 14.44 -2.67 2.03
N ALA A 71 15.74 -2.56 1.77
CA ALA A 71 16.31 -1.59 0.84
C ALA A 71 16.82 -2.29 -0.43
N LEU A 72 16.09 -2.14 -1.53
CA LEU A 72 16.41 -2.76 -2.82
C LEU A 72 17.51 -1.94 -3.52
N SER A 73 18.64 -2.57 -3.86
CA SER A 73 19.70 -1.97 -4.69
C SER A 73 19.64 -2.38 -6.16
N LYS A 74 18.96 -3.48 -6.47
CA LYS A 74 18.81 -4.04 -7.82
C LYS A 74 17.51 -4.83 -7.96
N ILE A 75 17.07 -5.02 -9.20
CA ILE A 75 15.97 -5.92 -9.58
C ILE A 75 16.51 -6.87 -10.65
N GLY A 76 16.58 -8.17 -10.35
CA GLY A 76 17.38 -9.12 -11.12
C GLY A 76 18.84 -8.68 -11.18
N LYS A 77 19.39 -8.56 -12.40
CA LYS A 77 20.77 -8.11 -12.65
C LYS A 77 20.92 -6.59 -12.77
N LYS A 78 19.83 -5.80 -12.80
CA LYS A 78 19.87 -4.35 -13.05
C LYS A 78 19.84 -3.54 -11.76
N LYS A 79 20.80 -2.63 -11.59
CA LYS A 79 20.83 -1.68 -10.45
C LYS A 79 19.63 -0.73 -10.51
N ILE A 80 19.17 -0.31 -9.33
CA ILE A 80 18.20 0.78 -9.22
C ILE A 80 18.85 2.08 -9.73
N SER A 81 18.08 2.86 -10.50
CA SER A 81 18.50 4.13 -11.08
C SER A 81 17.50 5.22 -10.71
N SER A 82 18.01 6.39 -10.36
CA SER A 82 17.22 7.59 -10.07
C SER A 82 16.47 8.15 -11.28
N LYS A 83 16.76 7.67 -12.50
CA LYS A 83 16.11 8.11 -13.74
C LYS A 83 14.86 7.31 -14.09
N ASN A 84 14.55 6.26 -13.35
CA ASN A 84 13.49 5.30 -13.65
C ASN A 84 12.30 5.39 -12.68
N VAL A 85 11.20 4.72 -13.06
CA VAL A 85 10.02 4.50 -12.21
C VAL A 85 9.92 3.01 -11.91
N TYR A 86 9.63 2.67 -10.66
CA TYR A 86 9.56 1.29 -10.19
C TYR A 86 8.20 0.97 -9.61
N LYS A 87 7.74 -0.26 -9.82
CA LYS A 87 6.59 -0.83 -9.11
C LYS A 87 7.10 -1.87 -8.11
N ILE A 88 6.61 -1.80 -6.87
CA ILE A 88 7.03 -2.70 -5.77
C ILE A 88 5.78 -3.26 -5.10
N LYS A 89 5.80 -4.55 -4.79
CA LYS A 89 4.73 -5.23 -4.06
C LYS A 89 5.32 -6.12 -2.97
N VAL A 90 4.67 -6.14 -1.81
CA VAL A 90 5.07 -6.97 -0.67
C VAL A 90 3.98 -8.00 -0.41
N TYR A 91 4.40 -9.24 -0.19
CA TYR A 91 3.51 -10.32 0.22
C TYR A 91 3.95 -10.84 1.59
N ALA A 92 3.02 -10.97 2.52
CA ALA A 92 3.26 -11.67 3.78
C ALA A 92 3.06 -13.17 3.55
N TYR A 93 3.97 -14.00 4.07
CA TYR A 93 3.85 -15.45 3.98
C TYR A 93 3.97 -16.13 5.34
N ARG A 94 3.30 -17.27 5.48
CA ARG A 94 3.47 -18.24 6.56
C ARG A 94 4.06 -19.52 5.97
N THR A 95 4.98 -20.15 6.69
CA THR A 95 5.56 -21.44 6.31
C THR A 95 4.89 -22.52 7.15
N VAL A 96 4.18 -23.44 6.50
CA VAL A 96 3.49 -24.57 7.13
C VAL A 96 4.03 -25.85 6.50
N LYS A 97 4.58 -26.76 7.31
CA LYS A 97 5.19 -28.02 6.83
C LYS A 97 6.18 -27.79 5.66
N GLY A 98 7.07 -26.80 5.82
CA GLY A 98 8.08 -26.43 4.81
C GLY A 98 7.54 -25.68 3.58
N LYS A 99 6.22 -25.50 3.43
CA LYS A 99 5.62 -24.84 2.26
C LYS A 99 5.20 -23.41 2.60
N LYS A 100 5.54 -22.46 1.73
CA LYS A 100 5.11 -21.05 1.86
C LYS A 100 3.66 -20.89 1.40
N GLN A 101 2.86 -20.26 2.24
CA GLN A 101 1.49 -19.82 1.95
C GLN A 101 1.45 -18.30 2.02
N ILE A 102 0.93 -17.65 0.99
CA ILE A 102 0.69 -16.20 1.03
C ILE A 102 -0.55 -15.93 1.88
N ILE A 103 -0.39 -15.08 2.88
CA ILE A 103 -1.46 -14.74 3.84
C ILE A 103 -1.84 -13.26 3.80
N GLY A 104 -1.18 -12.45 2.96
CA GLY A 104 -1.46 -11.03 2.80
C GLY A 104 -0.74 -10.42 1.61
N SER A 105 -1.35 -9.43 0.96
CA SER A 105 -0.79 -8.78 -0.23
C SER A 105 -0.91 -7.26 -0.11
N SER A 106 0.19 -6.53 -0.30
CA SER A 106 0.17 -5.08 -0.23
C SER A 106 -0.48 -4.45 -1.46
N LEU A 107 -0.80 -3.15 -1.36
CA LEU A 107 -0.94 -2.29 -2.53
C LEU A 107 0.36 -2.32 -3.34
N ALA A 108 0.25 -2.30 -4.68
CA ALA A 108 1.39 -2.12 -5.57
C ALA A 108 1.87 -0.67 -5.50
N LEU A 109 3.05 -0.43 -4.94
CA LEU A 109 3.64 0.89 -4.85
C LEU A 109 4.25 1.30 -6.19
N HIS A 110 4.15 2.57 -6.55
CA HIS A 110 4.83 3.16 -7.71
C HIS A 110 5.67 4.34 -7.24
N ILE A 111 6.95 4.36 -7.62
CA ILE A 111 7.89 5.38 -7.18
C ILE A 111 8.82 5.83 -8.31
N ALA A 112 8.90 7.14 -8.53
CA ALA A 112 9.83 7.78 -9.45
C ALA A 112 11.13 8.12 -8.70
N GLY A 113 12.27 7.83 -9.32
CA GLY A 113 13.55 8.35 -8.84
C GLY A 113 13.64 9.87 -9.01
N LYS A 114 14.50 10.51 -8.22
CA LYS A 114 14.63 11.98 -8.18
C LYS A 114 14.93 12.60 -9.54
N ASP A 115 15.70 11.89 -10.39
CA ASP A 115 16.16 12.36 -11.70
C ASP A 115 15.22 11.94 -12.83
N LYS A 116 14.08 11.29 -12.52
CA LYS A 116 13.06 10.97 -13.51
C LYS A 116 12.42 12.26 -14.02
N LYS A 117 12.59 12.54 -15.32
CA LYS A 117 11.91 13.66 -15.98
C LYS A 117 10.39 13.50 -15.96
N GLY A 118 9.68 14.59 -15.73
CA GLY A 118 8.21 14.69 -15.83
C GLY A 118 7.41 14.25 -14.61
N TYR A 119 7.92 13.30 -13.81
CA TYR A 119 7.16 12.72 -12.69
C TYR A 119 7.86 12.83 -11.33
N THR A 120 7.08 13.07 -10.28
CA THR A 120 7.50 13.07 -8.88
C THR A 120 6.55 12.24 -8.03
N ASN A 121 6.92 12.03 -6.77
CA ASN A 121 6.11 11.30 -5.80
C ASN A 121 5.30 12.26 -4.91
N ALA A 122 4.35 11.69 -4.17
CA ALA A 122 3.71 12.39 -3.07
C ALA A 122 4.71 12.57 -1.92
N GLY A 123 4.79 13.78 -1.39
CA GLY A 123 5.47 14.08 -0.13
C GLY A 123 4.53 13.92 1.07
N SER A 124 3.31 14.45 0.95
CA SER A 124 2.24 14.29 1.94
C SER A 124 0.85 14.34 1.28
N ILE A 125 -0.19 13.98 2.03
CA ILE A 125 -1.59 14.14 1.64
C ILE A 125 -2.30 15.02 2.66
N LYS A 126 -2.95 16.07 2.18
CA LYS A 126 -3.87 16.91 2.94
C LYS A 126 -5.31 16.42 2.71
N VAL A 127 -6.12 16.44 3.74
CA VAL A 127 -7.56 16.13 3.69
C VAL A 127 -8.33 17.31 4.24
N SER A 128 -9.53 17.57 3.71
CA SER A 128 -10.37 18.70 4.17
C SER A 128 -10.82 18.53 5.63
N ALA A 129 -10.97 17.29 6.09
CA ALA A 129 -11.28 16.95 7.47
C ALA A 129 -10.57 15.65 7.87
N SER A 130 -9.97 15.63 9.07
CA SER A 130 -9.35 14.44 9.65
C SER A 130 -10.34 13.52 10.35
N LYS A 131 -11.57 13.99 10.59
CA LYS A 131 -12.68 13.25 11.19
C LYS A 131 -13.95 13.47 10.34
N LEU A 132 -14.74 12.42 10.11
CA LEU A 132 -16.02 12.49 9.42
C LEU A 132 -17.08 11.68 10.17
N THR A 133 -18.24 12.28 10.38
CA THR A 133 -19.44 11.59 10.89
C THR A 133 -20.36 11.24 9.74
N VAL A 134 -20.78 9.98 9.62
CA VAL A 134 -21.65 9.46 8.56
C VAL A 134 -22.83 8.73 9.20
N LYS A 135 -24.06 8.98 8.77
CA LYS A 135 -25.22 8.20 9.24
C LYS A 135 -25.19 6.82 8.58
N LYS A 136 -25.65 5.77 9.26
CA LYS A 136 -25.84 4.44 8.64
C LYS A 136 -26.59 4.55 7.30
N GLY A 137 -26.14 3.83 6.27
CA GLY A 137 -26.72 3.82 4.93
C GLY A 137 -26.28 4.99 4.02
N THR A 138 -25.93 6.14 4.60
CA THR A 138 -25.55 7.35 3.85
C THR A 138 -24.10 7.37 3.39
N THR A 139 -23.76 8.31 2.50
CA THR A 139 -22.39 8.49 2.02
C THR A 139 -21.83 9.91 2.22
N LYS A 140 -20.52 10.01 2.44
CA LYS A 140 -19.76 11.28 2.42
C LYS A 140 -18.46 11.10 1.66
N LYS A 141 -18.02 12.11 0.90
CA LYS A 141 -16.79 12.06 0.10
C LYS A 141 -15.60 12.63 0.87
N ILE A 142 -14.49 11.90 0.89
CA ILE A 142 -13.20 12.43 1.35
C ILE A 142 -12.63 13.33 0.23
N LYS A 143 -12.37 14.60 0.56
CA LYS A 143 -11.65 15.52 -0.33
C LYS A 143 -10.18 15.53 0.08
N ALA A 144 -9.31 15.05 -0.81
CA ALA A 144 -7.87 14.94 -0.57
C ALA A 144 -7.05 15.69 -1.64
N ARG A 145 -5.97 16.34 -1.20
CA ARG A 145 -4.99 17.02 -2.05
C ARG A 145 -3.59 16.48 -1.76
N THR A 146 -2.86 16.11 -2.80
CA THR A 146 -1.47 15.65 -2.68
C THR A 146 -0.53 16.85 -2.69
N VAL A 147 0.41 16.87 -1.76
CA VAL A 147 1.59 17.75 -1.82
C VAL A 147 2.71 16.98 -2.50
N LYS A 148 3.26 17.55 -3.57
CA LYS A 148 4.33 16.92 -4.36
C LYS A 148 5.67 17.03 -3.62
N GLN A 149 6.55 16.05 -3.81
CA GLN A 149 7.95 16.20 -3.38
C GLN A 149 8.71 17.24 -4.22
N ASP A 150 8.38 17.34 -5.51
CA ASP A 150 8.97 18.29 -6.45
C ASP A 150 7.84 19.07 -7.14
N THR A 151 7.72 20.37 -6.86
CA THR A 151 6.61 21.19 -7.34
C THR A 151 6.63 21.38 -8.86
N LYS A 152 7.82 21.30 -9.49
CA LYS A 152 8.03 21.49 -10.94
C LYS A 152 7.63 20.26 -11.76
N LYS A 153 7.48 19.09 -11.14
CA LYS A 153 7.10 17.83 -11.81
C LYS A 153 5.62 17.48 -11.61
N LYS A 154 5.09 16.59 -12.44
CA LYS A 154 3.70 16.10 -12.33
C LYS A 154 3.65 14.88 -11.42
N LEU A 155 2.51 14.62 -10.78
CA LEU A 155 2.26 13.30 -10.19
C LEU A 155 1.94 12.31 -11.32
N PHE A 156 1.98 11.01 -11.02
CA PHE A 156 1.58 10.00 -12.00
C PHE A 156 0.13 10.21 -12.47
N PRO A 157 -0.15 10.03 -13.78
CA PRO A 157 -1.51 10.12 -14.30
C PRO A 157 -2.33 8.90 -13.88
N ARG A 158 -3.66 9.02 -13.87
CA ARG A 158 -4.58 7.93 -13.49
C ARG A 158 -4.37 6.64 -14.30
N LYS A 159 -4.02 6.77 -15.58
CA LYS A 159 -3.70 5.63 -16.47
C LYS A 159 -2.47 4.81 -16.02
N HIS A 160 -1.57 5.41 -15.24
CA HIS A 160 -0.40 4.72 -14.69
C HIS A 160 -0.74 4.09 -13.32
N VAL A 161 -1.40 4.85 -12.46
CA VAL A 161 -1.87 4.43 -11.14
C VAL A 161 -2.97 5.37 -10.68
N ALA A 162 -4.00 4.85 -10.01
CA ALA A 162 -5.04 5.68 -9.42
C ALA A 162 -4.43 6.77 -8.52
N THR A 163 -4.91 8.01 -8.67
CA THR A 163 -4.39 9.18 -7.91
C THR A 163 -4.40 8.90 -6.41
N TYR A 164 -5.49 8.30 -5.94
CA TYR A 164 -5.64 7.81 -4.58
C TYR A 164 -6.18 6.40 -4.62
N ARG A 165 -5.70 5.59 -3.69
CA ARG A 165 -6.29 4.29 -3.33
C ARG A 165 -6.77 4.39 -1.90
N TYR A 166 -7.83 3.65 -1.60
CA TYR A 166 -8.46 3.74 -0.29
C TYR A 166 -8.60 2.36 0.33
N TYR A 167 -8.48 2.31 1.65
CA TYR A 167 -8.88 1.14 2.43
C TYR A 167 -9.43 1.57 3.79
N SER A 168 -10.35 0.78 4.32
CA SER A 168 -10.90 0.95 5.67
C SER A 168 -10.21 -0.02 6.61
N THR A 169 -9.94 0.40 7.85
CA THR A 169 -9.47 -0.51 8.90
C THR A 169 -10.55 -1.46 9.39
N ASN A 170 -11.83 -1.14 9.16
CA ASN A 170 -12.95 -2.03 9.48
C ASN A 170 -14.11 -1.78 8.52
N LYS A 171 -14.25 -2.65 7.51
CA LYS A 171 -15.29 -2.54 6.48
C LYS A 171 -16.70 -2.84 7.01
N SER A 172 -16.85 -3.53 8.14
CA SER A 172 -18.17 -3.73 8.76
C SER A 172 -18.76 -2.42 9.31
N VAL A 173 -17.90 -1.47 9.73
CA VAL A 173 -18.30 -0.13 10.18
C VAL A 173 -18.52 0.81 9.00
N ALA A 174 -17.52 0.98 8.14
CA ALA A 174 -17.65 1.81 6.95
C ALA A 174 -16.78 1.31 5.79
N THR A 175 -17.32 1.41 4.57
CA THR A 175 -16.60 1.12 3.32
C THR A 175 -16.29 2.39 2.56
N VAL A 176 -15.34 2.31 1.62
CA VAL A 176 -14.94 3.42 0.76
C VAL A 176 -14.80 2.93 -0.67
N SER A 177 -15.37 3.68 -1.60
CA SER A 177 -15.21 3.43 -3.04
C SER A 177 -13.86 3.94 -3.56
N GLU A 178 -13.52 3.58 -4.79
CA GLU A 178 -12.30 4.05 -5.46
C GLU A 178 -12.23 5.57 -5.66
N ASN A 179 -13.39 6.24 -5.73
CA ASN A 179 -13.48 7.70 -5.82
C ASN A 179 -13.57 8.41 -4.46
N GLY A 180 -13.37 7.69 -3.35
CA GLY A 180 -13.32 8.24 -2.00
C GLY A 180 -14.68 8.54 -1.36
N LYS A 181 -15.78 7.94 -1.85
CA LYS A 181 -17.10 8.00 -1.18
C LYS A 181 -17.15 6.96 -0.06
N VAL A 182 -17.29 7.44 1.17
CA VAL A 182 -17.41 6.64 2.39
C VAL A 182 -18.88 6.32 2.64
N LYS A 183 -19.25 5.04 2.74
CA LYS A 183 -20.60 4.59 3.11
C LYS A 183 -20.58 4.04 4.54
N GLY A 184 -21.45 4.58 5.41
CA GLY A 184 -21.64 4.07 6.77
C GLY A 184 -22.47 2.78 6.77
N ARG A 185 -22.05 1.75 7.50
CA ARG A 185 -22.71 0.42 7.52
C ARG A 185 -23.21 0.02 8.90
N LYS A 186 -22.37 0.13 9.93
CA LYS A 186 -22.71 -0.21 11.32
C LYS A 186 -22.20 0.88 12.25
N LYS A 187 -22.97 1.20 13.29
CA LYS A 187 -22.56 2.12 14.36
C LYS A 187 -21.19 1.70 14.89
N GLY A 188 -20.29 2.66 15.04
CA GLY A 188 -18.91 2.39 15.46
C GLY A 188 -17.92 3.36 14.84
N THR A 189 -16.63 3.04 14.98
CA THR A 189 -15.56 3.85 14.41
C THR A 189 -14.58 3.01 13.60
N CYS A 190 -14.03 3.60 12.55
CA CYS A 190 -12.93 3.02 11.78
C CYS A 190 -12.09 4.15 11.18
N THR A 191 -10.92 3.83 10.64
CA THR A 191 -10.10 4.79 9.89
C THR A 191 -10.13 4.42 8.43
N ILE A 192 -10.36 5.41 7.56
CA ILE A 192 -10.14 5.26 6.13
C ILE A 192 -8.83 5.93 5.77
N TYR A 193 -7.94 5.19 5.11
CA TYR A 193 -6.70 5.73 4.60
C TYR A 193 -6.84 6.12 3.13
N VAL A 194 -6.38 7.33 2.82
CA VAL A 194 -6.11 7.79 1.45
C VAL A 194 -4.64 7.53 1.17
N VAL A 195 -4.30 6.80 0.10
CA VAL A 195 -2.94 6.34 -0.21
C VAL A 195 -2.52 6.78 -1.61
N ALA A 196 -1.45 7.56 -1.70
CA ALA A 196 -0.81 7.95 -2.96
C ALA A 196 0.03 6.80 -3.54
N ALA A 197 0.47 6.93 -4.79
CA ALA A 197 1.22 5.93 -5.55
C ALA A 197 2.39 5.26 -4.78
N ASN A 198 3.22 6.05 -4.10
CA ASN A 198 4.40 5.60 -3.35
C ASN A 198 4.11 5.13 -1.91
N GLY A 199 2.83 5.05 -1.51
CA GLY A 199 2.41 4.61 -0.17
C GLY A 199 2.34 5.72 0.88
N VAL A 200 2.68 6.97 0.52
CA VAL A 200 2.34 8.13 1.37
C VAL A 200 0.84 8.16 1.59
N LYS A 201 0.42 8.27 2.86
CA LYS A 201 -1.00 8.13 3.23
C LYS A 201 -1.44 9.13 4.28
N LYS A 202 -2.75 9.38 4.34
CA LYS A 202 -3.42 10.14 5.41
C LYS A 202 -4.66 9.38 5.86
N GLY A 203 -4.79 9.18 7.18
CA GLY A 203 -5.98 8.59 7.79
C GLY A 203 -7.06 9.64 8.06
N VAL A 204 -8.31 9.24 7.86
CA VAL A 204 -9.52 9.98 8.23
C VAL A 204 -10.33 9.11 9.18
N LYS A 205 -10.53 9.56 10.42
CA LYS A 205 -11.35 8.85 11.41
C LYS A 205 -12.82 8.98 11.00
N ILE A 206 -13.51 7.86 10.87
CA ILE A 206 -14.92 7.79 10.56
C ILE A 206 -15.67 7.37 11.81
N THR A 207 -16.72 8.12 12.14
CA THR A 207 -17.71 7.72 13.14
C THR A 207 -19.02 7.48 12.42
N VAL A 208 -19.54 6.26 12.49
CA VAL A 208 -20.87 5.94 12.01
C VAL A 208 -21.84 6.04 13.17
N LYS A 209 -22.85 6.90 13.02
CA LYS A 209 -23.98 7.02 13.94
C LYS A 209 -25.16 6.25 13.41
#